data_AF-A0A5D0QR26-F1
#
_entry.id   AF-A0A5D0QR26-F1
#
_cell.length_a   1.000
_cell.length_b   1.000
_cell.length_c   1.000
_cell.angle_alpha   90.00
_cell.angle_beta   90.00
_cell.angle_gamma   90.00
#
_symmetry.space_group_name_H-M   'P 1'
#
loop_
_entity.id
_entity.type
_entity.pdbx_description
1 polymer ?
#
loop_
_entity_poly.entity_id
_entity_poly.type
_entity_poly.pdbx_seq_one_letter_code
_entity_poly.pdbx_strand_id
1 'polypeptide(L)'
;MTFLLLGCSNPKRNLIVVENDYEIDLTELGSVRENLNGFWIPENHIDSENILWLDFHKKKNFAPWETIPYTEEIKRTESLPIKSCPTLAGLIKLNGKVQLEFVSLGGSDTTEIESLTKTKFKIDGMTYLKHKGYDFLKTWNVHGYESEK
;
A
#
# COMPACT_ATOMS: atom_id res chain seq x y z
N MET A 1 38.88 16.84 5.75
CA MET A 1 37.54 17.45 5.89
C MET A 1 36.66 16.83 4.82
N THR A 2 35.93 15.78 5.18
CA THR A 2 35.11 15.01 4.23
C THR A 2 33.72 15.65 4.19
N PHE A 3 33.39 16.29 3.07
CA PHE A 3 32.04 16.80 2.83
C PHE A 3 31.10 15.62 2.53
N LEU A 4 30.28 15.24 3.52
CA LEU A 4 29.10 14.41 3.29
C LEU A 4 28.07 15.26 2.56
N LEU A 5 27.99 15.12 1.24
CA LEU A 5 26.85 15.57 0.46
C LEU A 5 25.65 14.70 0.85
N LEU A 6 24.95 15.08 1.92
CA LEU A 6 23.59 14.63 2.20
C LEU A 6 22.71 15.22 1.10
N GLY A 7 22.67 14.53 -0.05
CA GLY A 7 21.78 14.87 -1.15
C GLY A 7 20.35 14.76 -0.64
N CYS A 8 19.70 15.91 -0.41
CA CYS A 8 18.27 15.98 -0.15
C CYS A 8 17.56 15.41 -1.39
N SER A 9 17.12 14.16 -1.32
CA SER A 9 16.33 13.56 -2.39
C SER A 9 14.96 14.23 -2.38
N ASN A 10 14.50 14.72 -3.55
CA ASN A 10 13.17 15.27 -3.66
C ASN A 10 12.15 14.13 -3.43
N PRO A 11 11.31 14.17 -2.38
CA PRO A 11 10.41 13.07 -2.03
C PRO A 11 9.45 12.70 -3.16
N LYS A 12 9.10 13.68 -4.02
CA LYS A 12 8.24 13.45 -5.19
C LYS A 12 8.84 12.51 -6.23
N ARG A 13 10.16 12.28 -6.24
CA ARG A 13 10.82 11.35 -7.17
C ARG A 13 10.38 9.90 -7.00
N ASN A 14 9.85 9.55 -5.83
CA ASN A 14 9.38 8.20 -5.53
C ASN A 14 7.88 8.02 -5.74
N LEU A 15 7.17 9.06 -6.18
CA LEU A 15 5.77 8.95 -6.58
C LEU A 15 5.66 8.33 -7.98
N ILE A 16 4.60 7.57 -8.19
CA ILE A 16 4.21 7.07 -9.51
C ILE A 16 3.29 8.11 -10.15
N VAL A 17 3.60 8.46 -11.40
CA VAL A 17 2.79 9.35 -12.24
C VAL A 17 2.42 8.58 -13.49
N VAL A 18 1.16 8.66 -13.89
CA VAL A 18 0.64 8.05 -15.11
C VAL A 18 -0.02 9.14 -15.96
N GLU A 19 0.06 9.01 -17.28
CA GLU A 19 -0.50 10.00 -18.22
C GLU A 19 -2.03 10.01 -18.19
N ASN A 20 -2.64 8.83 -18.07
CA ASN A 20 -4.09 8.65 -18.03
C ASN A 20 -4.49 8.07 -16.67
N ASP A 21 -4.58 8.93 -15.65
CA ASP A 21 -5.10 8.55 -14.35
C ASP A 21 -6.61 8.77 -14.31
N TYR A 22 -7.36 7.67 -14.21
CA TYR A 22 -8.81 7.67 -14.19
C TYR A 22 -9.32 7.00 -12.93
N GLU A 23 -10.55 7.33 -12.57
CA GLU A 23 -11.23 6.77 -11.42
C GLU A 23 -11.59 5.30 -11.67
N ILE A 24 -11.27 4.46 -10.69
CA ILE A 24 -11.56 3.03 -10.71
C ILE A 24 -12.98 2.80 -10.22
N ASP A 25 -13.73 1.97 -10.95
CA ASP A 25 -15.07 1.56 -10.55
C ASP A 25 -15.02 0.77 -9.24
N LEU A 26 -15.55 1.36 -8.17
CA LEU A 26 -15.60 0.78 -6.83
C LEU A 26 -16.67 -0.31 -6.68
N THR A 27 -17.42 -0.65 -7.71
CA THR A 27 -18.36 -1.78 -7.69
C THR A 27 -17.69 -3.12 -8.04
N GLU A 28 -16.53 -3.05 -8.71
CA GLU A 28 -15.79 -4.20 -9.23
C GLU A 28 -14.62 -4.60 -8.32
N LEU A 29 -14.87 -5.56 -7.43
CA LEU A 29 -13.93 -6.00 -6.40
C LEU A 29 -12.56 -6.41 -6.95
N GLY A 30 -12.52 -7.12 -8.08
CA GLY A 30 -11.26 -7.51 -8.72
C GLY A 30 -10.41 -6.31 -9.14
N SER A 31 -11.06 -5.30 -9.72
CA SER A 31 -10.42 -4.06 -10.17
C SER A 31 -9.92 -3.22 -8.99
N VAL A 32 -10.74 -3.08 -7.94
CA VAL A 32 -10.35 -2.36 -6.71
C VAL A 32 -9.12 -3.01 -6.08
N ARG A 33 -9.13 -4.35 -5.94
CA ARG A 33 -8.01 -5.10 -5.37
C ARG A 33 -6.72 -4.91 -6.16
N GLU A 34 -6.79 -5.02 -7.49
CA GLU A 34 -5.63 -4.84 -8.36
C GLU A 34 -5.02 -3.44 -8.22
N ASN A 35 -5.87 -2.40 -8.17
CA ASN A 35 -5.41 -1.01 -8.10
C ASN A 35 -4.92 -0.62 -6.70
N LEU A 36 -5.48 -1.22 -5.63
CA LEU A 36 -4.98 -1.04 -4.26
C LEU A 36 -3.61 -1.68 -4.03
N ASN A 37 -3.26 -2.76 -4.73
CA ASN A 37 -1.98 -3.44 -4.53
C ASN A 37 -0.77 -2.53 -4.80
N GLY A 38 0.19 -2.52 -3.90
CA GLY A 38 1.43 -1.76 -4.00
C GLY A 38 1.67 -0.85 -2.81
N PHE A 39 2.42 0.23 -3.05
CA PHE A 39 2.87 1.14 -2.00
C PHE A 39 2.18 2.49 -2.08
N TRP A 40 1.97 3.07 -0.92
CA TRP A 40 1.18 4.27 -0.73
C TRP A 40 1.84 5.16 0.31
N ILE A 41 1.82 6.47 0.11
CA ILE A 41 2.32 7.47 1.06
C ILE A 41 1.26 8.55 1.27
N PRO A 42 1.00 9.01 2.50
CA PRO A 42 0.03 10.08 2.73
C PRO A 42 0.42 11.36 1.97
N GLU A 43 -0.52 11.98 1.27
CA GLU A 43 -0.30 13.21 0.48
C GLU A 43 0.17 14.39 1.34
N ASN A 44 -0.27 14.44 2.60
CA ASN A 44 0.16 15.45 3.58
C ASN A 44 1.52 15.16 4.23
N HIS A 45 2.10 13.97 4.02
CA HIS A 45 3.38 13.56 4.58
C HIS A 45 4.22 12.84 3.51
N ILE A 46 4.41 13.47 2.35
CA ILE A 46 5.15 12.87 1.22
C ILE A 46 6.64 12.65 1.51
N ASP A 47 7.17 13.30 2.54
CA ASP A 47 8.52 13.13 3.08
C ASP A 47 8.57 12.16 4.27
N SER A 48 7.44 11.50 4.58
CA SER A 48 7.37 10.45 5.60
C SER A 48 8.38 9.35 5.34
N GLU A 49 9.08 8.95 6.39
CA GLU A 49 9.95 7.78 6.38
C GLU A 49 9.16 6.47 6.34
N ASN A 50 7.83 6.51 6.33
CA ASN A 50 6.97 5.35 6.37
C ASN A 50 5.98 5.35 5.20
N ILE A 51 5.88 4.20 4.53
CA ILE A 51 4.95 3.94 3.44
C ILE A 51 4.00 2.80 3.82
N LEU A 52 2.74 2.89 3.41
CA LEU A 52 1.79 1.79 3.48
C LEU A 52 2.06 0.82 2.34
N TRP A 53 2.06 -0.47 2.64
CA TRP A 53 2.15 -1.56 1.68
C TRP A 53 0.91 -2.43 1.78
N LEU A 54 0.27 -2.66 0.64
CA LEU A 54 -0.87 -3.55 0.48
C LEU A 54 -0.53 -4.61 -0.58
N ASP A 55 -0.60 -5.88 -0.20
CA ASP A 55 -0.38 -7.03 -1.08
C ASP A 55 -1.53 -8.05 -0.95
N PHE A 56 -2.66 -7.71 -1.56
CA PHE A 56 -3.80 -8.62 -1.67
C PHE A 56 -3.47 -9.77 -2.62
N HIS A 57 -3.69 -11.00 -2.14
CA HIS A 57 -3.58 -12.18 -2.98
C HIS A 57 -4.54 -12.14 -4.17
N LYS A 58 -4.15 -12.70 -5.33
CA LYS A 58 -4.99 -12.77 -6.54
C LYS A 58 -6.35 -13.44 -6.34
N LYS A 59 -6.49 -14.32 -5.35
CA LYS A 59 -7.72 -15.05 -5.03
C LYS A 59 -8.32 -14.69 -3.67
N LYS A 60 -7.61 -13.94 -2.83
CA LYS A 60 -8.09 -13.54 -1.50
C LYS A 60 -8.39 -12.05 -1.49
N ASN A 61 -9.29 -11.66 -0.62
CA ASN A 61 -9.70 -10.27 -0.50
C ASN A 61 -9.10 -9.62 0.73
N PHE A 62 -8.02 -10.17 1.30
CA PHE A 62 -7.36 -9.58 2.44
C PHE A 62 -5.85 -9.45 2.21
N ALA A 63 -5.27 -8.45 2.87
CA ALA A 63 -3.85 -8.16 2.92
C ALA A 63 -3.49 -7.64 4.32
N PRO A 64 -2.24 -7.77 4.76
CA PRO A 64 -1.74 -6.97 5.87
C PRO A 64 -1.88 -5.47 5.53
N TRP A 65 -2.41 -4.69 6.46
CA TRP A 65 -2.33 -3.23 6.43
C TRP A 65 -1.02 -2.82 7.09
N GLU A 66 0.06 -2.84 6.31
CA GLU A 66 1.40 -2.72 6.86
C GLU A 66 2.10 -1.41 6.47
N THR A 67 2.39 -0.60 7.48
CA THR A 67 3.25 0.57 7.32
C THR A 67 4.72 0.19 7.52
N ILE A 68 5.54 0.28 6.48
CA ILE A 68 6.97 -0.08 6.53
C ILE A 68 7.86 1.16 6.44
N PRO A 69 9.02 1.19 7.13
CA PRO A 69 9.99 2.25 6.93
C PRO A 69 10.53 2.21 5.50
N TYR A 70 10.77 3.38 4.90
CA TYR A 70 11.36 3.59 3.58
C TYR A 70 12.79 4.15 3.69
N THR A 71 13.75 3.28 4.02
CA THR A 71 15.13 3.65 4.34
C THR A 71 16.14 2.99 3.41
N GLU A 72 17.31 3.62 3.23
CA GLU A 72 18.42 3.05 2.45
C GLU A 72 18.95 1.74 3.04
N GLU A 73 18.85 1.55 4.36
CA GLU A 73 19.24 0.31 5.02
C GLU A 73 18.40 -0.87 4.54
N ILE A 74 17.06 -0.72 4.55
CA ILE A 74 16.14 -1.76 4.08
C ILE A 74 16.30 -1.98 2.57
N LYS A 75 16.56 -0.93 1.78
CA LYS A 75 16.88 -1.10 0.34
C LYS A 75 18.11 -1.98 0.13
N ARG A 76 19.11 -1.86 1.00
CA ARG A 76 20.37 -2.61 0.91
C ARG A 76 20.27 -4.02 1.47
N THR A 77 19.56 -4.22 2.57
CA THR A 77 19.46 -5.52 3.25
C THR A 77 18.28 -6.35 2.78
N GLU A 78 17.30 -5.74 2.11
CA GLU A 78 16.05 -6.36 1.67
C GLU A 78 15.29 -7.05 2.82
N SER A 79 15.42 -6.50 4.03
CA SER A 79 14.86 -7.07 5.25
C SER A 79 13.95 -6.06 5.95
N LEU A 80 12.74 -6.49 6.28
CA LEU A 80 11.77 -5.69 7.01
C LEU A 80 11.86 -5.95 8.53
N PRO A 81 11.61 -4.92 9.37
CA PRO A 81 11.44 -5.13 10.80
C PRO A 81 10.24 -6.03 11.08
N ILE A 82 10.40 -7.00 11.98
CA ILE A 82 9.32 -7.92 12.37
C ILE A 82 8.25 -7.15 13.15
N LYS A 83 6.99 -7.34 12.77
CA LYS A 83 5.83 -6.86 13.53
C LYS A 83 5.01 -8.01 14.11
N SER A 84 4.76 -7.96 15.42
CA SER A 84 3.79 -8.84 16.06
C SER A 84 2.37 -8.32 15.81
N CYS A 85 1.48 -9.17 15.29
CA CYS A 85 0.04 -8.91 15.14
C CYS A 85 -0.31 -7.76 14.16
N PRO A 86 -0.06 -7.92 12.86
CA PRO A 86 -0.47 -6.92 11.87
C PRO A 86 -1.99 -6.79 11.83
N THR A 87 -2.47 -5.57 11.58
CA THR A 87 -3.88 -5.35 11.21
C THR A 87 -4.09 -5.94 9.82
N LEU A 88 -5.17 -6.70 9.62
CA LEU A 88 -5.58 -7.18 8.31
C LEU A 88 -6.59 -6.20 7.71
N ALA A 89 -6.42 -5.87 6.44
CA ALA A 89 -7.40 -5.18 5.64
C ALA A 89 -8.07 -6.17 4.69
N GLY A 90 -9.39 -6.32 4.79
CA GLY A 90 -10.26 -7.07 3.91
C GLY A 90 -11.00 -6.15 2.93
N LEU A 91 -11.37 -6.68 1.76
CA LEU A 91 -12.25 -6.03 0.79
C LEU A 91 -13.60 -6.74 0.82
N ILE A 92 -14.62 -6.00 1.21
CA ILE A 92 -16.01 -6.48 1.32
C ILE A 92 -16.90 -5.69 0.39
N LYS A 93 -18.05 -6.27 -0.02
CA LYS A 93 -19.05 -5.56 -0.82
C LYS A 93 -20.24 -5.21 0.06
N LEU A 94 -20.46 -3.92 0.30
CA LEU A 94 -21.58 -3.39 1.07
C LEU A 94 -22.34 -2.37 0.22
N ASN A 95 -23.66 -2.52 0.14
CA ASN A 95 -24.54 -1.64 -0.65
C ASN A 95 -24.08 -1.47 -2.11
N GLY A 96 -23.57 -2.54 -2.72
CA GLY A 96 -23.11 -2.53 -4.11
C GLY A 96 -21.71 -1.96 -4.36
N LYS A 97 -21.05 -1.38 -3.34
CA LYS A 97 -19.69 -0.85 -3.41
C LYS A 97 -18.70 -1.68 -2.61
N VAL A 98 -17.45 -1.66 -3.03
CA VAL A 98 -16.32 -2.25 -2.31
C VAL A 98 -15.89 -1.30 -1.20
N GLN A 99 -15.67 -1.86 -0.01
CA GLN A 99 -15.21 -1.16 1.18
C GLN A 99 -14.05 -1.93 1.82
N LEU A 100 -13.32 -1.26 2.72
CA LEU A 100 -12.28 -1.88 3.52
C LEU A 100 -12.84 -2.30 4.87
N GLU A 101 -12.54 -3.53 5.26
CA GLU A 101 -12.76 -4.07 6.60
C GLU A 101 -11.40 -4.20 7.29
N PHE A 102 -11.22 -3.57 8.44
CA PHE A 102 -10.03 -3.75 9.26
C PHE A 102 -10.32 -4.77 10.34
N VAL A 103 -9.44 -5.77 10.49
CA VAL A 103 -9.52 -6.77 11.54
C VAL A 103 -8.21 -6.76 12.33
N SER A 104 -8.33 -6.57 13.64
CA SER A 104 -7.21 -6.57 14.58
C SER A 104 -7.60 -7.28 15.87
N LEU A 105 -6.65 -7.41 16.81
CA LEU A 105 -6.93 -7.95 18.15
C LEU A 105 -7.97 -7.13 18.93
N GLY A 106 -8.11 -5.84 18.61
CA GLY A 106 -9.05 -4.93 19.27
C GLY A 106 -10.49 -4.99 18.74
N GLY A 107 -10.73 -5.73 17.65
CA GLY A 107 -12.02 -5.81 16.99
C GLY A 107 -11.93 -5.59 15.48
N SER A 108 -13.08 -5.36 14.87
CA SER A 108 -13.20 -5.06 13.45
C SER A 108 -13.92 -3.74 13.20
N ASP A 109 -13.52 -3.03 12.16
CA ASP A 109 -14.15 -1.81 11.70
C ASP A 109 -14.25 -1.79 10.17
N THR A 110 -15.12 -0.97 9.62
CA THR A 110 -15.34 -0.84 8.17
C THR A 110 -15.24 0.62 7.74
N THR A 111 -14.50 0.88 6.67
CA THR A 111 -14.41 2.21 6.06
C THR A 111 -14.76 2.17 4.58
N GLU A 112 -15.44 3.20 4.09
CA GLU A 112 -15.64 3.41 2.66
C GLU A 112 -14.31 3.80 1.99
N ILE A 113 -14.09 3.29 0.78
CA ILE A 113 -13.09 3.82 -0.13
C ILE A 113 -13.75 5.01 -0.82
N GLU A 114 -13.31 6.23 -0.48
CA GLU A 114 -13.92 7.45 -1.01
C GLU A 114 -13.58 7.66 -2.49
N SER A 115 -12.35 7.33 -2.87
CA SER A 115 -11.91 7.32 -4.27
C SER A 115 -10.69 6.43 -4.45
N LEU A 116 -10.56 5.88 -5.66
CA LEU A 116 -9.40 5.10 -6.08
C LEU A 116 -9.09 5.43 -7.54
N THR A 117 -7.84 5.75 -7.82
CA THR A 117 -7.26 5.85 -9.16
C THR A 117 -6.02 4.95 -9.22
N LYS A 118 -5.28 4.97 -10.33
CA LYS A 118 -4.00 4.26 -10.40
C LYS A 118 -2.94 4.89 -9.50
N THR A 119 -3.06 6.20 -9.22
CA THR A 119 -2.06 6.95 -8.46
C THR A 119 -2.55 7.51 -7.13
N LYS A 120 -3.85 7.46 -6.85
CA LYS A 120 -4.45 8.01 -5.63
C LYS A 120 -5.43 7.04 -4.99
N PHE A 121 -5.45 7.04 -3.67
CA PHE A 121 -6.34 6.22 -2.87
C PHE A 121 -6.80 7.06 -1.68
N LYS A 122 -8.11 7.18 -1.45
CA LYS A 122 -8.65 8.02 -0.38
C LYS A 122 -9.57 7.23 0.54
N ILE A 123 -9.30 7.31 1.85
CA ILE A 123 -10.10 6.74 2.93
C ILE A 123 -10.09 7.67 4.14
N ASP A 124 -11.19 7.75 4.86
CA ASP A 124 -11.31 8.53 6.10
C ASP A 124 -10.74 9.96 5.97
N GLY A 125 -11.08 10.64 4.87
CA GLY A 125 -10.58 11.97 4.52
C GLY A 125 -9.09 12.04 4.14
N MET A 126 -8.31 10.97 4.29
CA MET A 126 -6.89 10.92 3.99
C MET A 126 -6.62 10.44 2.56
N THR A 127 -5.92 11.26 1.79
CA THR A 127 -5.41 10.88 0.47
C THR A 127 -4.03 10.25 0.59
N TYR A 128 -3.86 9.10 -0.04
CA TYR A 128 -2.59 8.43 -0.27
C TYR A 128 -2.21 8.54 -1.74
N LEU A 129 -0.91 8.75 -1.98
CA LEU A 129 -0.30 8.79 -3.30
C LEU A 129 0.47 7.51 -3.56
N LYS A 130 0.40 7.00 -4.78
CA LYS A 130 1.10 5.78 -5.17
C LYS A 130 2.60 6.01 -5.16
N HIS A 131 3.30 5.09 -4.49
CA HIS A 131 4.73 5.16 -4.24
C HIS A 131 5.45 4.00 -4.93
N LYS A 132 6.70 4.20 -5.36
CA LYS A 132 7.52 3.16 -6.00
C LYS A 132 7.83 2.00 -5.06
N GLY A 133 7.98 2.32 -3.77
CA GLY A 133 8.29 1.38 -2.69
C GLY A 133 9.59 0.64 -2.92
N TYR A 134 9.60 -0.65 -2.54
CA TYR A 134 10.75 -1.53 -2.66
C TYR A 134 10.55 -2.55 -3.78
N ASP A 135 11.58 -2.76 -4.59
CA ASP A 135 11.50 -3.71 -5.71
C ASP A 135 11.45 -5.16 -5.23
N PHE A 136 12.21 -5.52 -4.18
CA PHE A 136 12.24 -6.88 -3.62
C PHE A 136 10.88 -7.34 -3.07
N LEU A 137 10.04 -6.41 -2.63
CA LEU A 137 8.68 -6.68 -2.14
C LEU A 137 7.65 -6.84 -3.26
N LYS A 138 7.94 -6.37 -4.49
CA LYS A 138 7.05 -6.60 -5.65
C LYS A 138 7.13 -8.05 -6.14
N THR A 139 8.28 -8.68 -5.94
CA THR A 139 8.51 -10.10 -6.22
C THR A 139 8.17 -11.00 -5.03
N TRP A 140 8.06 -10.41 -3.84
CA TRP A 140 7.65 -11.10 -2.64
C TRP A 140 6.16 -11.41 -2.76
N ASN A 141 5.83 -12.54 -3.38
CA ASN A 141 4.57 -13.21 -3.09
C ASN A 141 4.56 -13.51 -1.59
N VAL A 142 3.99 -12.63 -0.76
CA VAL A 142 3.85 -12.87 0.69
C VAL A 142 3.04 -14.13 0.97
N HIS A 143 2.39 -14.67 -0.06
CA HIS A 143 1.77 -15.97 -0.09
C HIS A 143 2.83 -17.04 -0.35
N GLY A 144 3.59 -17.39 0.68
CA GLY A 144 4.38 -18.64 0.77
C GLY A 144 3.53 -19.92 0.72
N TYR A 145 2.45 -19.91 -0.06
CA TYR A 145 1.51 -20.99 -0.30
C TYR A 145 1.07 -20.90 -1.75
N GLU A 146 1.88 -21.43 -2.66
CA GLU A 146 1.50 -22.10 -3.91
C GLU A 146 2.76 -22.15 -4.80
N SER A 147 3.63 -23.14 -4.53
CA SER A 147 4.18 -23.86 -5.67
C SER A 147 2.98 -24.55 -6.33
N GLU A 148 2.38 -23.92 -7.34
CA GLU A 148 1.40 -24.58 -8.18
C GLU A 148 2.09 -25.82 -8.79
N LYS A 149 1.65 -27.00 -8.35
CA LYS A 149 1.84 -28.27 -9.04
C LYS A 149 0.68 -28.45 -10.01
#